data_AF-A0A183GJ60-F1
#
_entry.id   AF-A0A183GJ60-F1
#
_cell.length_a   1.000
_cell.length_b   1.000
_cell.length_c   1.000
_cell.angle_alpha   90.00
_cell.angle_beta   90.00
_cell.angle_gamma   90.00
#
_symmetry.space_group_name_H-M   'P 1'
#
loop_
_entity.id
_entity.type
_entity.pdbx_description
1 polymer ?
#
loop_
_entity_poly.entity_id
_entity_poly.type
_entity_poly.pdbx_seq_one_letter_code
_entity_poly.pdbx_strand_id
1 'polypeptide(L)'
;LLAQGCSRCLTAHPDFAPFCYMLIEEKFTDDDCSLEQKFDVCMLLADAASVFPPEDLVDHLEPILGGLRVVGLNPKVAMPDCVLKSLASVTKAISKCSRDAAVKLGVQLVENLEPFVLQAEMGLTERALSLLHCDVVNVRANRLEIVQEGLRLLTDWTSDIHETLLAKWYSDLESFHEGCVVSSSLSGLDDVLLRFEDSLFESLQAARECAPNEALSALYECSAVYLRIASLPSDALLRIQDIVRSSWSVMKVAAVQTAFVHLVGALSETNWTYVRDLISKNDGLDMSGSFEEGAMLFPYYAPLFTMRLRTMRCATTL
;
A
#
# COMPACT_ATOMS: atom_id res chain seq x y z
N LEU A 1 27.34 24.91 -10.33
CA LEU A 1 28.18 24.79 -11.54
C LEU A 1 29.20 23.65 -11.42
N LEU A 2 30.03 23.60 -10.36
CA LEU A 2 31.02 22.52 -10.20
C LEU A 2 30.38 21.14 -10.00
N ALA A 3 29.44 20.99 -9.07
CA ALA A 3 28.74 19.72 -8.82
C ALA A 3 28.07 19.14 -10.08
N GLN A 4 27.39 20.00 -10.85
CA GLN A 4 26.76 19.62 -12.12
C GLN A 4 27.79 19.23 -13.20
N GLY A 5 28.95 19.88 -13.24
CA GLY A 5 30.06 19.49 -14.10
C GLY A 5 30.63 18.13 -13.71
N CYS A 6 30.80 17.88 -12.40
CA CYS A 6 31.23 16.58 -11.89
C CYS A 6 30.22 15.47 -12.19
N SER A 7 28.91 15.71 -12.01
CA SER A 7 27.85 14.73 -12.36
C SER A 7 27.96 14.30 -13.81
N ARG A 8 28.11 15.26 -14.74
CA ARG A 8 28.28 14.98 -16.17
C ARG A 8 29.53 14.17 -16.48
N CYS A 9 30.63 14.39 -15.76
CA CYS A 9 31.85 13.60 -15.94
C CYS A 9 31.67 12.18 -15.41
N LEU A 10 31.07 12.02 -14.23
CA LEU A 10 30.84 10.71 -13.60
C LEU A 10 29.87 9.86 -14.42
N THR A 11 28.88 10.48 -15.06
CA THR A 11 27.87 9.82 -15.91
C THR A 11 28.24 9.79 -17.39
N ALA A 12 29.45 10.23 -17.76
CA ALA A 12 29.83 10.37 -19.18
C ALA A 12 29.97 9.03 -19.92
N HIS A 13 30.32 7.95 -19.21
CA HIS A 13 30.61 6.66 -19.82
C HIS A 13 30.02 5.49 -19.00
N PRO A 14 29.37 4.49 -19.63
CA PRO A 14 28.75 3.35 -18.94
C PRO A 14 29.68 2.61 -17.98
N ASP A 15 30.95 2.43 -18.34
CA ASP A 15 31.95 1.74 -17.50
C ASP A 15 32.20 2.40 -16.14
N PHE A 16 31.76 3.66 -15.93
CA PHE A 16 31.81 4.28 -14.61
C PHE A 16 30.68 3.84 -13.68
N ALA A 17 29.67 3.11 -14.16
CA ALA A 17 28.47 2.76 -13.40
C ALA A 17 28.78 2.12 -12.04
N PRO A 18 29.65 1.08 -11.93
CA PRO A 18 29.94 0.46 -10.63
C PRO A 18 30.58 1.45 -9.65
N PHE A 19 31.49 2.30 -10.13
CA PHE A 19 32.17 3.29 -9.30
C PHE A 19 31.24 4.43 -8.87
N CYS A 20 30.35 4.84 -9.77
CA CYS A 20 29.39 5.91 -9.49
C CYS A 20 28.33 5.44 -8.49
N TYR A 21 27.81 4.22 -8.61
CA TYR A 21 26.85 3.68 -7.63
C TYR A 21 27.50 3.42 -6.27
N MET A 22 28.75 2.92 -6.21
CA MET A 22 29.49 2.82 -4.95
C MET A 22 29.67 4.20 -4.28
N LEU A 23 29.99 5.25 -5.05
CA LEU A 23 30.11 6.61 -4.51
C LEU A 23 28.78 7.13 -3.96
N ILE A 24 27.67 6.87 -4.67
CA ILE A 24 26.31 7.25 -4.22
C ILE A 24 25.98 6.54 -2.90
N GLU A 25 26.24 5.24 -2.82
CA GLU A 25 26.04 4.43 -1.61
C GLU A 25 26.87 4.95 -0.43
N GLU A 26 28.17 5.19 -0.63
CA GLU A 26 29.06 5.75 0.39
C GLU A 26 28.50 7.08 0.91
N LYS A 27 28.07 7.97 0.01
CA LYS A 27 27.59 9.29 0.39
C LYS A 27 26.21 9.29 1.06
N PHE A 28 25.37 8.30 0.77
CA PHE A 28 24.10 8.15 1.48
C PHE A 28 24.29 7.60 2.90
N THR A 29 25.21 6.67 3.07
CA THR A 29 25.53 6.00 4.34
C THR A 29 26.47 6.81 5.24
N ASP A 30 27.17 7.80 4.69
CA ASP A 30 28.00 8.75 5.42
C ASP A 30 27.16 9.69 6.30
N ASP A 31 27.37 9.61 7.62
CA ASP A 31 26.72 10.45 8.62
C ASP A 31 27.31 11.87 8.68
N ASP A 32 28.55 12.06 8.20
CA ASP A 32 29.20 13.38 8.13
C ASP A 32 28.73 14.17 6.89
N CYS A 33 28.04 13.53 5.95
CA CYS A 33 27.45 14.21 4.80
C CYS A 33 26.30 15.13 5.21
N SER A 34 26.44 16.41 4.86
CA SER A 34 25.40 17.39 5.05
C SER A 34 24.15 17.07 4.22
N LEU A 35 23.01 17.59 4.65
CA LEU A 35 21.76 17.38 3.94
C LEU A 35 21.79 17.92 2.49
N GLU A 36 22.46 19.05 2.27
CA GLU A 36 22.66 19.61 0.92
C GLU A 36 23.50 18.67 0.05
N GLN A 37 24.54 18.04 0.60
CA GLN A 37 25.32 17.03 -0.11
C GLN A 37 24.46 15.82 -0.46
N LYS A 38 23.59 15.36 0.45
CA LYS A 38 22.65 14.27 0.15
C LYS A 38 21.63 14.65 -0.93
N PHE A 39 21.26 15.93 -1.07
CA PHE A 39 20.42 16.40 -2.19
C PHE A 39 21.16 16.34 -3.53
N ASP A 40 22.44 16.74 -3.56
CA ASP A 40 23.28 16.62 -4.76
C ASP A 40 23.48 15.14 -5.15
N VAL A 41 23.62 14.24 -4.17
CA VAL A 41 23.70 12.79 -4.38
C VAL A 41 22.40 12.24 -4.97
N CYS A 42 21.23 12.71 -4.52
CA CYS A 42 19.96 12.36 -5.16
C CYS A 42 19.97 12.76 -6.65
N MET A 43 20.34 14.01 -6.96
CA MET A 43 20.42 14.45 -8.36
C MET A 43 21.40 13.62 -9.19
N LEU A 44 22.56 13.27 -8.65
CA LEU A 44 23.51 12.37 -9.30
C LEU A 44 22.91 10.97 -9.54
N LEU A 45 22.17 10.42 -8.59
CA LEU A 45 21.48 9.15 -8.74
C LEU A 45 20.45 9.18 -9.87
N ALA A 46 19.67 10.26 -9.97
CA ALA A 46 18.70 10.44 -11.06
C ALA A 46 19.40 10.42 -12.42
N ASP A 47 20.51 11.16 -12.56
CA ASP A 47 21.31 11.19 -13.77
C ASP A 47 21.90 9.80 -14.08
N ALA A 48 22.53 9.15 -13.09
CA ALA A 48 23.15 7.83 -13.21
C ALA A 48 22.16 6.75 -13.66
N ALA A 49 21.00 6.64 -13.00
CA ALA A 49 19.94 5.69 -13.34
C ALA A 49 19.35 5.92 -14.75
N SER A 50 19.47 7.14 -15.29
CA SER A 50 18.99 7.46 -16.63
C SER A 50 19.99 7.11 -17.75
N VAL A 51 21.28 6.99 -17.43
CA VAL A 51 22.37 6.81 -18.41
C VAL A 51 22.99 5.41 -18.36
N PHE A 52 23.16 4.84 -17.17
CA PHE A 52 23.86 3.58 -16.99
C PHE A 52 23.00 2.35 -17.31
N PRO A 53 23.64 1.19 -17.57
CA PRO A 53 22.95 -0.09 -17.65
C PRO A 53 22.16 -0.36 -16.36
N PRO A 54 20.85 -0.63 -16.45
CA PRO A 54 20.01 -0.90 -15.28
C PRO A 54 20.46 -2.08 -14.40
N GLU A 55 21.19 -3.03 -14.97
CA GLU A 55 21.73 -4.20 -14.27
C GLU A 55 22.74 -3.80 -13.19
N ASP A 56 23.54 -2.76 -13.45
CA ASP A 56 24.56 -2.27 -12.50
C ASP A 56 23.93 -1.63 -11.26
N LEU A 57 22.65 -1.26 -11.29
CA LEU A 57 21.93 -0.66 -10.17
C LEU A 57 21.38 -1.70 -9.18
N VAL A 58 21.14 -2.94 -9.63
CA VAL A 58 20.37 -3.95 -8.89
C VAL A 58 21.04 -4.33 -7.56
N ASP A 59 22.37 -4.41 -7.54
CA ASP A 59 23.13 -4.80 -6.36
C ASP A 59 23.22 -3.67 -5.32
N HIS A 60 23.07 -2.41 -5.74
CA HIS A 60 23.11 -1.24 -4.87
C HIS A 60 21.73 -0.76 -4.41
N LEU A 61 20.67 -1.47 -4.78
CA LEU A 61 19.30 -1.00 -4.62
C LEU A 61 18.90 -0.74 -3.15
N GLU A 62 19.28 -1.64 -2.25
CA GLU A 62 18.98 -1.54 -0.82
C GLU A 62 19.61 -0.29 -0.16
N PRO A 63 20.95 -0.06 -0.24
CA PRO A 63 21.55 1.14 0.36
C PRO A 63 21.08 2.43 -0.32
N ILE A 64 20.82 2.42 -1.62
CA ILE A 64 20.29 3.58 -2.35
C ILE A 64 18.89 3.97 -1.85
N LEU A 65 17.98 3.00 -1.74
CA LEU A 65 16.64 3.26 -1.24
C LEU A 65 16.67 3.65 0.24
N GLY A 66 17.58 3.08 1.02
CA GLY A 66 17.90 3.53 2.38
C GLY A 66 18.26 5.01 2.45
N GLY A 67 19.18 5.45 1.60
CA GLY A 67 19.59 6.85 1.49
C GLY A 67 18.44 7.78 1.12
N LEU A 68 17.66 7.43 0.08
CA LEU A 68 16.51 8.21 -0.35
C LEU A 68 15.47 8.38 0.76
N ARG A 69 15.25 7.34 1.58
CA ARG A 69 14.35 7.42 2.75
C ARG A 69 14.88 8.36 3.81
N VAL A 70 16.16 8.26 4.18
CA VAL A 70 16.78 9.15 5.18
C VAL A 70 16.61 10.61 4.78
N VAL A 71 16.74 10.91 3.49
CA VAL A 71 16.55 12.27 2.96
C VAL A 71 15.08 12.66 2.90
N GLY A 72 14.22 11.82 2.32
CA GLY A 72 12.79 12.13 2.10
C GLY A 72 11.95 12.17 3.37
N LEU A 73 12.29 11.32 4.36
CA LEU A 73 11.57 11.19 5.63
C LEU A 73 12.24 11.98 6.77
N ASN A 74 13.13 12.91 6.45
CA ASN A 74 13.75 13.77 7.47
C ASN A 74 12.73 14.77 8.03
N PRO A 75 12.37 14.72 9.33
CA PRO A 75 11.36 15.60 9.92
C PRO A 75 11.77 17.07 10.01
N LYS A 76 13.06 17.39 9.85
CA LYS A 76 13.59 18.74 10.05
C LYS A 76 13.41 19.66 8.83
N VAL A 77 13.14 19.10 7.67
CA VAL A 77 13.03 19.83 6.39
C VAL A 77 11.81 19.35 5.61
N ALA A 78 11.30 20.08 4.62
CA ALA A 78 10.32 19.55 3.68
C ALA A 78 10.92 18.45 2.77
N MET A 79 10.09 17.55 2.22
CA MET A 79 10.60 16.57 1.25
C MET A 79 11.13 17.31 0.01
N PRO A 80 12.38 17.08 -0.39
CA PRO A 80 12.94 17.74 -1.57
C PRO A 80 12.53 17.01 -2.84
N ASP A 81 12.22 17.77 -3.91
CA ASP A 81 11.87 17.23 -5.23
C ASP A 81 12.93 16.28 -5.81
N CYS A 82 14.20 16.43 -5.43
CA CYS A 82 15.27 15.55 -5.91
C CYS A 82 15.08 14.10 -5.46
N VAL A 83 14.49 13.85 -4.28
CA VAL A 83 14.20 12.49 -3.80
C VAL A 83 13.23 11.81 -4.76
N LEU A 84 12.11 12.47 -5.07
CA LEU A 84 11.08 11.93 -5.97
C LEU A 84 11.61 11.72 -7.39
N LYS A 85 12.42 12.65 -7.91
CA LYS A 85 13.06 12.51 -9.23
C LYS A 85 14.03 11.33 -9.31
N SER A 86 14.80 11.12 -8.25
CA SER A 86 15.78 10.02 -8.17
C SER A 86 15.06 8.68 -8.13
N LEU A 87 14.05 8.60 -7.27
CA LEU A 87 13.21 7.43 -7.07
C LEU A 87 12.53 7.02 -8.40
N ALA A 88 11.86 7.95 -9.06
CA ALA A 88 11.26 7.72 -10.38
C ALA A 88 12.27 7.25 -11.46
N SER A 89 13.51 7.74 -11.40
CA SER A 89 14.57 7.35 -12.34
C SER A 89 15.07 5.93 -12.07
N VAL A 90 15.27 5.58 -10.79
CA VAL A 90 15.62 4.22 -10.33
C VAL A 90 14.54 3.24 -10.76
N THR A 91 13.28 3.54 -10.49
CA THR A 91 12.15 2.66 -10.83
C THR A 91 12.01 2.47 -12.33
N LYS A 92 12.16 3.55 -13.11
CA LYS A 92 12.19 3.47 -14.57
C LYS A 92 13.36 2.62 -15.09
N ALA A 93 14.54 2.69 -14.47
CA ALA A 93 15.68 1.85 -14.83
C ALA A 93 15.37 0.37 -14.53
N ILE A 94 14.99 0.07 -13.30
CA ILE A 94 14.68 -1.31 -12.84
C ILE A 94 13.52 -1.94 -13.61
N SER A 95 12.55 -1.14 -14.08
CA SER A 95 11.45 -1.65 -14.91
C SER A 95 11.92 -2.35 -16.20
N LYS A 96 13.14 -2.06 -16.65
CA LYS A 96 13.77 -2.67 -17.83
C LYS A 96 14.60 -3.93 -17.50
N CYS A 97 14.81 -4.22 -16.22
CA CYS A 97 15.58 -5.37 -15.75
C CYS A 97 14.77 -6.68 -15.75
N SER A 98 15.35 -7.70 -15.12
CA SER A 98 14.70 -8.97 -14.80
C SER A 98 13.50 -8.79 -13.86
N ARG A 99 12.62 -9.79 -13.85
CA ARG A 99 11.49 -9.85 -12.91
C ARG A 99 11.97 -9.81 -11.45
N ASP A 100 13.07 -10.48 -11.15
CA ASP A 100 13.60 -10.55 -9.78
C ASP A 100 14.07 -9.17 -9.29
N ALA A 101 14.68 -8.36 -10.16
CA ALA A 101 15.05 -6.99 -9.84
C ALA A 101 13.82 -6.10 -9.59
N ALA A 102 12.76 -6.27 -10.37
CA ALA A 102 11.49 -5.56 -10.19
C ALA A 102 10.81 -5.94 -8.85
N VAL A 103 10.83 -7.22 -8.48
CA VAL A 103 10.32 -7.69 -7.17
C VAL A 103 11.19 -7.14 -6.04
N LYS A 104 12.52 -7.18 -6.17
CA LYS A 104 13.45 -6.63 -5.17
C LYS A 104 13.17 -5.14 -4.92
N LEU A 105 12.89 -4.36 -5.96
CA LEU A 105 12.47 -2.96 -5.84
C LEU A 105 11.16 -2.84 -5.06
N GLY A 106 10.11 -3.57 -5.46
CA GLY A 106 8.81 -3.52 -4.77
C GLY A 106 8.93 -3.83 -3.28
N VAL A 107 9.66 -4.89 -2.94
CA VAL A 107 9.97 -5.29 -1.56
C VAL A 107 10.69 -4.17 -0.80
N GLN A 108 11.77 -3.62 -1.36
CA GLN A 108 12.55 -2.58 -0.68
C GLN A 108 11.80 -1.25 -0.50
N LEU A 109 10.88 -0.94 -1.42
CA LEU A 109 10.02 0.24 -1.32
C LEU A 109 9.00 0.12 -0.20
N VAL A 110 8.57 -1.08 0.19
CA VAL A 110 7.54 -1.26 1.24
C VAL A 110 8.10 -1.78 2.56
N GLU A 111 9.02 -2.76 2.58
CA GLU A 111 9.60 -3.32 3.81
C GLU A 111 10.19 -2.24 4.72
N ASN A 112 10.80 -1.23 4.13
CA ASN A 112 11.47 -0.20 4.92
C ASN A 112 10.58 1.02 5.23
N LEU A 113 9.31 0.91 4.89
CA LEU A 113 8.22 1.75 5.35
C LEU A 113 7.52 1.10 6.55
N GLU A 114 7.90 -0.11 6.97
CA GLU A 114 7.42 -0.72 8.22
C GLU A 114 7.68 0.13 9.49
N PRO A 115 8.73 0.98 9.59
CA PRO A 115 8.87 1.95 10.70
C PRO A 115 7.79 3.05 10.73
N PHE A 116 6.79 3.02 9.84
CA PHE A 116 5.69 3.99 9.74
C PHE A 116 4.90 4.19 11.02
N VAL A 117 4.78 3.17 11.87
CA VAL A 117 4.05 3.32 13.14
C VAL A 117 4.69 4.41 14.02
N LEU A 118 6.02 4.46 14.09
CA LEU A 118 6.75 5.48 14.83
C LEU A 118 6.81 6.82 14.09
N GLN A 119 6.86 6.80 12.75
CA GLN A 119 6.95 8.03 11.94
C GLN A 119 5.60 8.72 11.74
N ALA A 120 4.49 8.00 11.85
CA ALA A 120 3.14 8.55 11.87
C ALA A 120 2.91 9.41 13.12
N GLU A 121 3.44 8.98 14.27
CA GLU A 121 3.48 9.81 15.49
C GLU A 121 4.30 11.10 15.29
N MET A 122 5.25 11.09 14.34
CA MET A 122 6.07 12.26 13.96
C MET A 122 5.49 13.09 12.80
N GLY A 123 4.30 12.74 12.26
CA GLY A 123 3.65 13.48 11.18
C GLY A 123 4.28 13.31 9.78
N LEU A 124 5.04 12.23 9.54
CA LEU A 124 5.74 11.98 8.26
C LEU A 124 4.92 11.15 7.25
N THR A 125 3.70 10.78 7.62
CA THR A 125 2.72 10.03 6.82
C THR A 125 2.61 10.48 5.36
N GLU A 126 2.36 11.77 5.10
CA GLU A 126 2.16 12.32 3.75
C GLU A 126 3.40 12.20 2.86
N ARG A 127 4.58 12.29 3.47
CA ARG A 127 5.85 12.16 2.76
C ARG A 127 6.10 10.74 2.33
N ALA A 128 5.84 9.84 3.24
CA ALA A 128 6.03 8.44 3.00
C ALA A 128 5.01 7.91 1.95
N LEU A 129 3.81 8.50 1.90
CA LEU A 129 2.89 8.38 0.77
C LEU A 129 3.46 8.90 -0.53
N SER A 130 4.10 10.06 -0.53
CA SER A 130 4.69 10.63 -1.75
C SER A 130 5.76 9.71 -2.36
N LEU A 131 6.50 8.97 -1.52
CA LEU A 131 7.44 7.93 -1.95
C LEU A 131 6.72 6.70 -2.53
N LEU A 132 5.67 6.20 -1.86
CA LEU A 132 4.85 5.07 -2.34
C LEU A 132 4.11 5.39 -3.65
N HIS A 133 3.51 6.58 -3.72
CA HIS A 133 2.68 7.04 -4.83
C HIS A 133 3.51 7.31 -6.09
N CYS A 134 4.78 7.72 -5.95
CA CYS A 134 5.66 7.89 -7.11
C CYS A 134 5.90 6.57 -7.86
N ASP A 135 6.01 5.44 -7.15
CA ASP A 135 6.69 4.27 -7.72
C ASP A 135 6.01 2.91 -7.55
N VAL A 136 5.15 2.70 -6.56
CA VAL A 136 4.52 1.38 -6.36
C VAL A 136 3.21 1.29 -7.14
N VAL A 137 2.46 2.39 -7.19
CA VAL A 137 1.11 2.47 -7.79
C VAL A 137 1.00 3.51 -8.90
N ASN A 138 2.11 4.07 -9.39
CA ASN A 138 2.10 4.92 -10.58
C ASN A 138 1.97 4.07 -11.86
N VAL A 139 0.72 3.71 -12.12
CA VAL A 139 0.25 2.76 -13.13
C VAL A 139 0.73 3.05 -14.55
N ARG A 140 0.97 4.32 -14.87
CA ARG A 140 1.33 4.76 -16.23
C ARG A 140 2.80 4.60 -16.57
N ALA A 141 3.67 4.43 -15.57
CA ALA A 141 5.12 4.41 -15.75
C ALA A 141 5.77 3.06 -15.39
N ASN A 142 5.02 2.15 -14.76
CA ASN A 142 5.58 0.95 -14.15
C ASN A 142 5.25 -0.35 -14.88
N ARG A 143 6.12 -1.33 -14.70
CA ARG A 143 5.92 -2.70 -15.18
C ARG A 143 4.88 -3.41 -14.32
N LEU A 144 4.09 -4.30 -14.93
CA LEU A 144 2.98 -4.99 -14.27
C LEU A 144 3.41 -5.70 -12.98
N GLU A 145 4.58 -6.32 -12.97
CA GLU A 145 5.09 -7.08 -11.83
C GLU A 145 5.41 -6.18 -10.61
N ILE A 146 5.85 -4.95 -10.85
CA ILE A 146 6.08 -3.95 -9.79
C ILE A 146 4.74 -3.55 -9.17
N VAL A 147 3.74 -3.31 -10.03
CA VAL A 147 2.39 -2.94 -9.60
C VAL A 147 1.75 -4.08 -8.80
N GLN A 148 1.84 -5.32 -9.28
CA GLN A 148 1.27 -6.49 -8.59
C GLN A 148 1.91 -6.70 -7.21
N GLU A 149 3.24 -6.66 -7.12
CA GLU A 149 3.95 -6.83 -5.85
C GLU A 149 3.66 -5.67 -4.90
N GLY A 150 3.58 -4.46 -5.44
CA GLY A 150 3.17 -3.27 -4.72
C GLY A 150 1.79 -3.36 -4.08
N LEU A 151 0.81 -3.83 -4.85
CA LEU A 151 -0.56 -4.04 -4.37
C LEU A 151 -0.63 -5.11 -3.28
N ARG A 152 0.15 -6.20 -3.41
CA ARG A 152 0.27 -7.22 -2.37
C ARG A 152 0.81 -6.63 -1.08
N LEU A 153 1.95 -5.95 -1.14
CA LEU A 153 2.60 -5.35 0.01
C LEU A 153 1.75 -4.25 0.66
N LEU A 154 1.01 -3.46 -0.11
CA LEU A 154 0.04 -2.49 0.42
C LEU A 154 -1.10 -3.15 1.21
N THR A 155 -1.57 -4.31 0.72
CA THR A 155 -2.63 -5.08 1.38
C THR A 155 -2.13 -5.67 2.69
N ASP A 156 -0.93 -6.27 2.66
CA ASP A 156 -0.26 -6.83 3.84
C ASP A 156 -0.04 -5.72 4.89
N TRP A 157 0.55 -4.60 4.48
CA TRP A 157 0.79 -3.44 5.35
C TRP A 157 -0.48 -2.87 5.99
N THR A 158 -1.57 -2.74 5.22
CA THR A 158 -2.85 -2.26 5.73
C THR A 158 -3.40 -3.21 6.79
N SER A 159 -3.24 -4.52 6.58
CA SER A 159 -3.66 -5.56 7.52
C SER A 159 -2.80 -5.57 8.78
N ASP A 160 -1.47 -5.48 8.64
CA ASP A 160 -0.52 -5.48 9.76
C ASP A 160 -0.72 -4.29 10.70
N ILE A 161 -1.04 -3.10 10.16
CA ILE A 161 -1.40 -1.94 10.97
C ILE A 161 -2.66 -2.23 11.79
N HIS A 162 -3.67 -2.83 11.18
CA HIS A 162 -4.90 -3.18 11.87
C HIS A 162 -4.71 -4.27 12.93
N GLU A 163 -3.90 -5.29 12.67
CA GLU A 163 -3.58 -6.30 13.67
C GLU A 163 -2.79 -5.71 14.85
N THR A 164 -1.85 -4.80 14.56
CA THR A 164 -1.10 -4.06 15.58
C THR A 164 -2.02 -3.16 16.41
N LEU A 165 -3.00 -2.50 15.77
CA LEU A 165 -4.06 -1.72 16.43
C LEU A 165 -4.85 -2.58 17.41
N LEU A 166 -5.32 -3.75 16.95
CA LEU A 166 -6.09 -4.68 17.77
C LEU A 166 -5.27 -5.20 18.95
N ALA A 167 -4.02 -5.62 18.72
CA ALA A 167 -3.14 -6.12 19.77
C ALA A 167 -2.91 -5.07 20.88
N LYS A 168 -2.68 -3.81 20.50
CA LYS A 168 -2.55 -2.70 21.45
C LYS A 168 -3.86 -2.46 22.20
N TRP A 169 -5.00 -2.44 21.51
CA TRP A 169 -6.32 -2.28 22.12
C TRP A 169 -6.60 -3.36 23.18
N TYR A 170 -6.34 -4.62 22.88
CA TYR A 170 -6.51 -5.73 23.82
C TYR A 170 -5.56 -5.62 25.02
N SER A 171 -4.29 -5.29 24.80
CA SER A 171 -3.32 -5.06 25.89
C SER A 171 -3.76 -3.91 26.82
N ASP A 172 -4.25 -2.81 26.25
CA ASP A 172 -4.78 -1.68 27.03
C ASP A 172 -6.03 -2.11 27.82
N LEU A 173 -6.88 -2.97 27.26
CA LEU A 173 -8.06 -3.51 27.93
C LEU A 173 -7.72 -4.48 29.08
N GLU A 174 -6.68 -5.30 28.95
CA GLU A 174 -6.23 -6.20 30.01
C GLU A 174 -5.59 -5.45 31.18
N SER A 175 -4.89 -4.34 30.90
CA SER A 175 -4.38 -3.44 31.95
C SER A 175 -5.48 -2.66 32.70
N PHE A 176 -6.71 -2.67 32.17
CA PHE A 176 -7.86 -1.90 32.62
C PHE A 176 -8.52 -2.44 33.91
N HIS A 177 -8.10 -3.61 34.40
CA HIS A 177 -8.61 -4.15 35.67
C HIS A 177 -8.18 -3.36 36.92
N GLU A 178 -7.34 -2.33 36.80
CA GLU A 178 -7.04 -1.36 37.88
C GLU A 178 -7.38 0.09 37.50
N GLY A 179 -8.69 0.37 37.31
CA GLY A 179 -9.28 1.65 37.71
C GLY A 179 -8.77 2.96 37.07
N CYS A 180 -8.29 2.97 35.83
CA CYS A 180 -7.80 4.18 35.17
C CYS A 180 -8.66 4.60 33.97
N VAL A 181 -8.88 5.92 33.81
CA VAL A 181 -9.65 6.54 32.70
C VAL A 181 -8.93 6.30 31.37
N VAL A 182 -9.67 5.85 30.34
CA VAL A 182 -9.16 5.66 28.97
C VAL A 182 -8.47 6.95 28.51
N SER A 183 -7.14 6.94 28.51
CA SER A 183 -6.38 7.96 27.80
C SER A 183 -6.53 7.68 26.31
N SER A 184 -6.78 8.74 25.55
CA SER A 184 -7.08 8.80 24.12
C SER A 184 -5.99 8.26 23.18
N SER A 185 -5.14 7.32 23.59
CA SER A 185 -3.93 6.92 22.85
C SER A 185 -4.19 6.02 21.63
N LEU A 186 -5.36 5.37 21.55
CA LEU A 186 -5.81 4.64 20.35
C LEU A 186 -6.12 5.58 19.16
N SER A 187 -6.37 6.87 19.43
CA SER A 187 -6.69 7.83 18.37
C SER A 187 -5.52 8.04 17.40
N GLY A 188 -4.27 7.84 17.84
CA GLY A 188 -3.09 8.16 17.03
C GLY A 188 -2.87 7.22 15.85
N LEU A 189 -3.46 6.02 15.88
CA LEU A 189 -3.13 4.94 14.95
C LEU A 189 -4.35 4.52 14.11
N ASP A 190 -5.58 4.74 14.59
CA ASP A 190 -6.76 4.88 13.72
C ASP A 190 -6.63 6.15 12.83
N ASP A 191 -6.07 7.23 13.36
CA ASP A 191 -5.72 8.45 12.61
C ASP A 191 -4.81 8.16 11.42
N VAL A 192 -3.94 7.14 11.53
CA VAL A 192 -3.03 6.73 10.45
C VAL A 192 -3.88 6.28 9.28
N LEU A 193 -4.57 5.14 9.41
CA LEU A 193 -5.40 4.59 8.32
C LEU A 193 -6.40 5.63 7.79
N LEU A 194 -7.04 6.42 8.65
CA LEU A 194 -7.95 7.48 8.22
C LEU A 194 -7.28 8.56 7.36
N ARG A 195 -6.05 8.98 7.67
CA ARG A 195 -5.28 9.91 6.83
C ARG A 195 -4.89 9.29 5.48
N PHE A 196 -4.77 7.96 5.41
CA PHE A 196 -4.39 7.24 4.20
C PHE A 196 -5.57 6.89 3.28
N GLU A 197 -6.82 7.05 3.74
CA GLU A 197 -7.99 6.53 3.04
C GLU A 197 -8.05 7.00 1.57
N ASP A 198 -8.21 8.30 1.34
CA ASP A 198 -8.42 8.82 -0.02
C ASP A 198 -7.27 8.46 -0.97
N SER A 199 -6.02 8.62 -0.52
CA SER A 199 -4.85 8.31 -1.34
C SER A 199 -4.74 6.82 -1.67
N LEU A 200 -5.06 5.94 -0.72
CA LEU A 200 -5.05 4.49 -0.95
C LEU A 200 -6.13 4.11 -1.95
N PHE A 201 -7.37 4.57 -1.77
CA PHE A 201 -8.48 4.26 -2.67
C PHE A 201 -8.24 4.80 -4.09
N GLU A 202 -7.72 6.02 -4.24
CA GLU A 202 -7.33 6.56 -5.55
C GLU A 202 -6.24 5.73 -6.23
N SER A 203 -5.22 5.32 -5.47
CA SER A 203 -4.12 4.49 -5.97
C SER A 203 -4.63 3.12 -6.45
N LEU A 204 -5.42 2.43 -5.63
CA LEU A 204 -6.01 1.14 -5.97
C LEU A 204 -6.93 1.25 -7.18
N GLN A 205 -7.71 2.33 -7.28
CA GLN A 205 -8.60 2.57 -8.42
C GLN A 205 -7.82 2.84 -9.70
N ALA A 206 -6.73 3.60 -9.64
CA ALA A 206 -5.85 3.80 -10.78
C ALA A 206 -5.23 2.47 -11.24
N ALA A 207 -4.74 1.65 -10.29
CA ALA A 207 -4.03 0.39 -10.59
C ALA A 207 -4.86 -0.60 -11.41
N ARG A 208 -6.19 -0.46 -11.38
CA ARG A 208 -7.11 -1.27 -12.20
C ARG A 208 -6.90 -1.12 -13.70
N GLU A 209 -6.27 -0.04 -14.18
CA GLU A 209 -5.94 0.14 -15.60
C GLU A 209 -4.89 -0.88 -16.09
N CYS A 210 -3.97 -1.31 -15.23
CA CYS A 210 -2.90 -2.26 -15.59
C CYS A 210 -3.04 -3.63 -14.94
N ALA A 211 -3.44 -3.71 -13.67
CA ALA A 211 -3.54 -4.93 -12.88
C ALA A 211 -4.99 -5.10 -12.34
N PRO A 212 -6.00 -5.32 -13.20
CA PRO A 212 -7.40 -5.19 -12.83
C PRO A 212 -7.86 -6.15 -11.74
N ASN A 213 -7.35 -7.39 -11.73
CA ASN A 213 -7.78 -8.39 -10.75
C ASN A 213 -7.08 -8.17 -9.41
N GLU A 214 -5.77 -7.95 -9.43
CA GLU A 214 -4.94 -7.71 -8.25
C GLU A 214 -5.34 -6.41 -7.57
N ALA A 215 -5.60 -5.35 -8.34
CA ALA A 215 -6.07 -4.08 -7.81
C ALA A 215 -7.46 -4.20 -7.19
N LEU A 216 -8.37 -4.98 -7.79
CA LEU A 216 -9.69 -5.24 -7.20
C LEU A 216 -9.59 -6.08 -5.93
N SER A 217 -8.73 -7.11 -5.91
CA SER A 217 -8.47 -7.89 -4.69
C SER A 217 -7.93 -7.00 -3.58
N ALA A 218 -6.88 -6.21 -3.84
CA ALA A 218 -6.31 -5.27 -2.87
C ALA A 218 -7.35 -4.23 -2.40
N LEU A 219 -8.17 -3.68 -3.32
CA LEU A 219 -9.27 -2.78 -2.98
C LEU A 219 -10.25 -3.41 -1.99
N TYR A 220 -10.63 -4.67 -2.19
CA TYR A 220 -11.57 -5.34 -1.30
C TYR A 220 -10.96 -5.66 0.07
N GLU A 221 -9.72 -6.16 0.11
CA GLU A 221 -9.04 -6.46 1.37
C GLU A 221 -8.78 -5.19 2.18
N CYS A 222 -8.26 -4.13 1.56
CA CYS A 222 -8.10 -2.84 2.23
C CYS A 222 -9.46 -2.30 2.73
N SER A 223 -10.51 -2.33 1.89
CA SER A 223 -11.85 -1.89 2.32
C SER A 223 -12.39 -2.68 3.53
N ALA A 224 -12.09 -3.99 3.60
CA ALA A 224 -12.48 -4.83 4.73
C ALA A 224 -11.80 -4.38 6.02
N VAL A 225 -10.52 -3.99 5.95
CA VAL A 225 -9.79 -3.42 7.07
C VAL A 225 -10.38 -2.08 7.52
N TYR A 226 -10.67 -1.18 6.58
CA TYR A 226 -11.23 0.14 6.90
C TYR A 226 -12.58 0.06 7.62
N LEU A 227 -13.43 -0.90 7.24
CA LEU A 227 -14.71 -1.13 7.94
C LEU A 227 -14.54 -1.46 9.42
N ARG A 228 -13.41 -2.04 9.82
CA ARG A 228 -13.13 -2.42 11.21
C ARG A 228 -12.52 -1.29 12.05
N ILE A 229 -12.31 -0.11 11.47
CA ILE A 229 -11.85 1.08 12.21
C ILE A 229 -13.02 1.68 12.99
N ALA A 230 -12.82 1.96 14.28
CA ALA A 230 -13.88 2.36 15.21
C ALA A 230 -14.59 3.68 14.82
N SER A 231 -13.91 4.57 14.08
CA SER A 231 -14.42 5.87 13.66
C SER A 231 -14.34 6.07 12.13
N LEU A 232 -14.78 5.07 11.35
CA LEU A 232 -14.85 5.21 9.90
C LEU A 232 -15.80 6.37 9.49
N PRO A 233 -15.34 7.33 8.65
CA PRO A 233 -16.18 8.39 8.10
C PRO A 233 -17.39 7.86 7.32
N SER A 234 -18.48 8.62 7.31
CA SER A 234 -19.73 8.17 6.68
C SER A 234 -19.64 8.14 5.15
N ASP A 235 -18.86 9.02 4.55
CA ASP A 235 -18.50 9.04 3.13
C ASP A 235 -17.64 7.84 2.73
N ALA A 236 -16.68 7.45 3.58
CA ALA A 236 -15.89 6.23 3.41
C ALA A 236 -16.78 4.98 3.39
N LEU A 237 -17.70 4.86 4.35
CA LEU A 237 -18.67 3.78 4.40
C LEU A 237 -19.55 3.73 3.14
N LEU A 238 -20.05 4.87 2.66
CA LEU A 238 -20.83 4.96 1.43
C LEU A 238 -20.02 4.50 0.20
N ARG A 239 -18.75 4.92 0.11
CA ARG A 239 -17.84 4.49 -0.95
C ARG A 239 -17.66 2.97 -0.98
N ILE A 240 -17.45 2.36 0.19
CA ILE A 240 -17.31 0.91 0.32
C ILE A 240 -18.62 0.19 -0.04
N GLN A 241 -19.76 0.72 0.38
CA GLN A 241 -21.07 0.19 0.01
C GLN A 241 -21.32 0.21 -1.51
N ASP A 242 -20.89 1.26 -2.20
CA ASP A 242 -20.98 1.39 -3.65
C ASP A 242 -20.04 0.42 -4.37
N ILE A 243 -18.83 0.20 -3.84
CA ILE A 243 -17.90 -0.84 -4.31
C ILE A 243 -18.56 -2.23 -4.22
N VAL A 244 -19.17 -2.55 -3.08
CA VAL A 244 -19.86 -3.84 -2.89
C VAL A 244 -21.03 -4.00 -3.87
N ARG A 245 -21.86 -2.96 -4.02
CA ARG A 245 -23.02 -2.97 -4.91
C ARG A 245 -22.63 -3.17 -6.37
N SER A 246 -21.62 -2.45 -6.83
CA SER A 246 -21.16 -2.51 -8.22
C SER A 246 -20.45 -3.83 -8.54
N SER A 247 -19.86 -4.49 -7.54
CA SER A 247 -19.07 -5.72 -7.73
C SER A 247 -19.88 -7.01 -7.57
N TRP A 248 -21.09 -6.94 -6.97
CA TRP A 248 -21.90 -8.08 -6.52
C TRP A 248 -22.07 -9.21 -7.54
N SER A 249 -22.18 -8.90 -8.83
CA SER A 249 -22.48 -9.86 -9.90
C SER A 249 -21.41 -9.94 -11.00
N VAL A 250 -20.29 -9.22 -10.85
CA VAL A 250 -19.37 -8.97 -11.98
C VAL A 250 -18.10 -9.83 -11.92
N MET A 251 -17.79 -10.42 -10.76
CA MET A 251 -16.50 -11.06 -10.51
C MET A 251 -16.42 -12.50 -11.01
N LYS A 252 -15.41 -12.79 -11.85
CA LYS A 252 -15.18 -14.11 -12.45
C LYS A 252 -13.93 -14.83 -11.93
N VAL A 253 -13.01 -14.08 -11.32
CA VAL A 253 -11.71 -14.59 -10.88
C VAL A 253 -11.76 -15.05 -9.43
N ALA A 254 -11.29 -16.27 -9.14
CA ALA A 254 -11.41 -16.88 -7.82
C ALA A 254 -10.75 -16.07 -6.69
N ALA A 255 -9.54 -15.52 -6.92
CA ALA A 255 -8.85 -14.70 -5.92
C ALA A 255 -9.63 -13.41 -5.58
N VAL A 256 -10.19 -12.75 -6.60
CA VAL A 256 -11.03 -11.55 -6.45
C VAL A 256 -12.32 -11.88 -5.69
N GLN A 257 -12.91 -13.03 -5.98
CA GLN A 257 -14.09 -13.52 -5.28
C GLN A 257 -13.83 -13.80 -3.80
N THR A 258 -12.68 -14.38 -3.45
CA THR A 258 -12.28 -14.59 -2.05
C THR A 258 -12.17 -13.26 -1.31
N ALA A 259 -11.42 -12.30 -1.87
CA ALA A 259 -11.27 -10.97 -1.27
C ALA A 259 -12.62 -10.24 -1.12
N PHE A 260 -13.52 -10.39 -2.09
CA PHE A 260 -14.87 -9.84 -2.00
C PHE A 260 -15.70 -10.44 -0.86
N VAL A 261 -15.56 -11.75 -0.60
CA VAL A 261 -16.22 -12.39 0.54
C VAL A 261 -15.72 -11.82 1.86
N HIS A 262 -14.42 -11.56 1.98
CA HIS A 262 -13.87 -10.89 3.16
C HIS A 262 -14.48 -9.49 3.35
N LEU A 263 -14.58 -8.70 2.27
CA LEU A 263 -15.20 -7.38 2.30
C LEU A 263 -16.67 -7.42 2.73
N VAL A 264 -17.48 -8.29 2.11
CA VAL A 264 -18.90 -8.44 2.49
C VAL A 264 -19.02 -8.94 3.94
N GLY A 265 -18.09 -9.80 4.36
CA GLY A 265 -17.90 -10.20 5.75
C GLY A 265 -17.79 -9.02 6.69
N ALA A 266 -16.76 -8.20 6.52
CA ALA A 266 -16.54 -7.01 7.34
C ALA A 266 -17.70 -6.00 7.26
N LEU A 267 -18.35 -5.85 6.10
CA LEU A 267 -19.49 -4.94 5.94
C LEU A 267 -20.73 -5.43 6.69
N SER A 268 -20.89 -6.74 6.81
CA SER A 268 -22.01 -7.31 7.55
C SER A 268 -21.87 -7.11 9.07
N GLU A 269 -20.65 -7.16 9.59
CA GLU A 269 -20.33 -6.92 11.00
C GLU A 269 -20.68 -5.48 11.40
N THR A 270 -20.50 -4.54 10.47
CA THR A 270 -20.68 -3.10 10.69
C THR A 270 -22.04 -2.58 10.27
N ASN A 271 -22.62 -3.12 9.19
CA ASN A 271 -23.87 -2.67 8.60
C ASN A 271 -24.66 -3.83 7.96
N TRP A 272 -25.09 -4.77 8.80
CA TRP A 272 -25.89 -5.92 8.38
C TRP A 272 -27.16 -5.56 7.61
N THR A 273 -27.87 -4.50 8.02
CA THR A 273 -29.14 -4.11 7.37
C THR A 273 -28.94 -3.77 5.90
N TYR A 274 -27.84 -3.08 5.56
CA TYR A 274 -27.46 -2.81 4.18
C TYR A 274 -27.18 -4.10 3.40
N VAL A 275 -26.38 -5.01 3.97
CA VAL A 275 -26.01 -6.29 3.30
C VAL A 275 -27.25 -7.15 3.06
N ARG A 276 -28.12 -7.27 4.06
CA ARG A 276 -29.39 -7.99 3.95
C ARG A 276 -30.26 -7.43 2.84
N ASP A 277 -30.45 -6.10 2.80
CA ASP A 277 -31.28 -5.46 1.78
C ASP A 277 -30.69 -5.65 0.37
N LEU A 278 -29.36 -5.67 0.26
CA LEU A 278 -28.65 -5.94 -0.99
C LEU A 278 -28.87 -7.39 -1.46
N ILE A 279 -28.81 -8.37 -0.55
CA ILE A 279 -29.13 -9.78 -0.82
C ILE A 279 -30.57 -9.90 -1.29
N SER A 280 -31.54 -9.32 -0.58
CA SER A 280 -32.95 -9.39 -0.96
C SER A 280 -33.20 -8.81 -2.36
N LYS A 281 -32.55 -7.69 -2.70
CA LYS A 281 -32.71 -7.04 -4.01
C LYS A 281 -32.07 -7.83 -5.15
N ASN A 282 -30.86 -8.33 -4.97
CA ASN A 282 -30.12 -8.99 -6.04
C ASN A 282 -30.48 -10.47 -6.18
N ASP A 283 -30.93 -11.11 -5.10
CA ASP A 283 -31.03 -12.56 -5.01
C ASP A 283 -32.46 -13.05 -4.76
N GLY A 284 -33.39 -12.13 -4.46
CA GLY A 284 -34.79 -12.45 -4.20
C GLY A 284 -35.02 -13.27 -2.92
N LEU A 285 -34.02 -13.32 -2.04
CA LEU A 285 -34.09 -14.04 -0.76
C LEU A 285 -34.68 -13.13 0.32
N ASP A 286 -35.79 -13.56 0.92
CA ASP A 286 -36.41 -12.87 2.06
C ASP A 286 -35.69 -13.29 3.35
N MET A 287 -34.97 -12.34 3.95
CA MET A 287 -34.08 -12.54 5.09
C MET A 287 -34.56 -11.74 6.31
N SER A 288 -35.83 -11.92 6.69
CA SER A 288 -36.54 -11.12 7.70
C SER A 288 -36.16 -11.35 9.18
N GLY A 289 -35.05 -12.05 9.46
CA GLY A 289 -34.54 -12.31 10.83
C GLY A 289 -33.74 -11.14 11.45
N SER A 290 -33.68 -11.10 12.78
CA SER A 290 -32.96 -10.06 13.55
C SER A 290 -31.43 -10.24 13.49
N PHE A 291 -30.66 -9.21 13.90
CA PHE A 291 -29.18 -9.24 13.93
C PHE A 291 -28.62 -10.40 14.77
N GLU A 292 -29.33 -10.81 15.84
CA GLU A 292 -28.95 -11.93 16.71
C GLU A 292 -29.10 -13.31 16.04
N GLU A 293 -30.03 -13.48 15.09
CA GLU A 293 -30.11 -14.68 14.25
C GLU A 293 -29.08 -14.66 13.11
N GLY A 294 -28.76 -13.47 12.57
CA GLY A 294 -27.74 -13.29 11.52
C GLY A 294 -26.31 -13.59 11.98
N ALA A 295 -25.94 -13.22 13.21
CA ALA A 295 -24.62 -13.46 13.79
C ALA A 295 -24.35 -14.96 14.08
N MET A 296 -25.37 -15.73 14.51
CA MET A 296 -25.24 -17.19 14.66
C MET A 296 -25.18 -17.93 13.30
N LEU A 297 -25.67 -17.31 12.23
CA LEU A 297 -25.72 -17.89 10.90
C LEU A 297 -24.53 -17.49 10.02
N PHE A 298 -23.64 -16.60 10.45
CA PHE A 298 -22.48 -16.18 9.64
C PHE A 298 -21.55 -17.33 9.23
N PRO A 299 -21.21 -18.29 10.12
CA PRO A 299 -20.46 -19.49 9.74
C PRO A 299 -21.27 -20.43 8.81
N TYR A 300 -22.60 -20.33 8.78
CA TYR A 300 -23.49 -21.10 7.90
C TYR A 300 -23.71 -20.45 6.54
N TYR A 301 -23.65 -19.11 6.46
CA TYR A 301 -23.73 -18.38 5.20
C TYR A 301 -22.38 -18.23 4.52
N ALA A 302 -21.23 -18.30 5.21
CA ALA A 302 -19.93 -18.39 4.56
C ALA A 302 -19.88 -19.56 3.52
N PRO A 303 -20.37 -20.78 3.84
CA PRO A 303 -20.61 -21.83 2.85
C PRO A 303 -21.59 -21.45 1.75
N LEU A 304 -22.69 -20.72 2.01
CA LEU A 304 -23.64 -20.27 0.98
C LEU A 304 -23.03 -19.19 0.05
N PHE A 305 -22.20 -18.29 0.57
CA PHE A 305 -21.37 -17.36 -0.19
C PHE A 305 -20.34 -18.11 -1.05
N THR A 306 -19.65 -19.10 -0.47
CA THR A 306 -18.70 -19.97 -1.17
C THR A 306 -19.39 -20.86 -2.22
N MET A 307 -20.61 -21.31 -1.93
CA MET A 307 -21.45 -22.16 -2.78
C MET A 307 -22.03 -21.36 -3.94
N ARG A 308 -22.34 -20.06 -3.74
CA ARG A 308 -22.81 -19.18 -4.82
C ARG A 308 -21.69 -18.82 -5.79
N LEU A 309 -20.48 -18.56 -5.29
CA LEU A 309 -19.26 -18.42 -6.10
C LEU A 309 -18.95 -19.71 -6.88
N ARG A 310 -19.21 -20.89 -6.30
CA ARG A 310 -19.12 -22.18 -7.01
C ARG A 310 -20.23 -22.39 -8.04
N THR A 311 -21.47 -21.94 -7.81
CA THR A 311 -22.54 -22.02 -8.83
C THR A 311 -22.30 -21.07 -10.01
N MET A 312 -21.61 -19.94 -9.81
CA MET A 312 -21.14 -19.10 -10.93
C MET A 312 -20.08 -19.80 -11.81
N ARG A 313 -19.34 -20.80 -11.30
CA ARG A 313 -18.47 -21.67 -12.13
C ARG A 313 -19.25 -22.61 -13.06
N CYS A 314 -20.49 -22.97 -12.69
CA CYS A 314 -21.30 -23.90 -13.50
C CYS A 314 -22.09 -23.20 -14.62
N ALA A 315 -22.28 -21.88 -14.53
CA ALA A 315 -22.99 -21.10 -15.54
C ALA A 315 -22.10 -20.69 -16.75
N THR A 316 -20.84 -21.13 -16.80
CA THR A 316 -19.90 -20.87 -17.92
C THR A 316 -19.51 -22.13 -18.70
N THR A 317 -20.20 -23.25 -18.49
CA THR A 317 -20.01 -24.51 -19.26
C THR A 317 -21.30 -25.06 -19.86
N LEU A 318 -22.20 -24.16 -20.30
CA LEU A 318 -23.27 -24.48 -21.25
C LEU A 318 -23.27 -23.46 -22.39
#